data_AF-A0AA47MXK2-F1
#
_entry.id   AF-A0AA47MXK2-F1
#
_cell.length_a   1.000
_cell.length_b   1.000
_cell.length_c   1.000
_cell.angle_alpha   90.00
_cell.angle_beta   90.00
_cell.angle_gamma   90.00
#
_symmetry.space_group_name_H-M   'P 1'
#
loop_
_entity.id
_entity.type
_entity.pdbx_description
1 polymer ?
#
loop_
_entity_poly.entity_id
_entity_poly.type
_entity_poly.pdbx_seq_one_letter_code
_entity_poly.pdbx_strand_id
1 'polypeptide(L)'
;MAVIIEYPDVMAARQLAVLNLPFPDLVKYSILGVSVALLLLAVAILLWQIFRCCTRTDVTQDTGDYYLASYTTPNFLVAPRTTDAGADHERRSLSTMELEEPSEEKVSGSLRFTLFYEPLPSRLVVTILQAEGLQRRSQAHRPHPFIRLRLMWQENQEAKRLKKGEGVPHALCTMLQEWHTRMVRDSCSPMFGEQFSCDLLRQEDLPGIIVRMEVKDFDEFSRHMVLGEVRVPLRHLNMCYPLELQEHLQTPQKDPVGEVLLSLKFLPTAQRLEVGLLKIRTLQTATNADTALYARIIVQCNQCKLRHQKTTAVRQCQVTVFNQVLMFSLPEFPPQECNVAISVYETDATRKHKHLVGQLTVGKDKRSENHHWTLMMRSVRQPIALWHQLLT
;
A
#
# COMPACT_ATOMS: atom_id res chain seq x y z
N MET A 1 -82.28 5.91 -10.23
CA MET A 1 -82.21 5.32 -11.58
C MET A 1 -80.96 5.87 -12.23
N ALA A 2 -80.05 4.99 -12.61
CA ALA A 2 -78.73 5.30 -13.15
C ALA A 2 -78.84 5.90 -14.56
N VAL A 3 -77.96 6.85 -14.88
CA VAL A 3 -77.72 7.37 -16.23
C VAL A 3 -76.21 7.31 -16.47
N ILE A 4 -75.83 6.40 -17.38
CA ILE A 4 -74.86 6.49 -18.51
C ILE A 4 -73.54 7.25 -18.16
N ILE A 5 -72.33 6.76 -18.43
CA ILE A 5 -71.71 6.63 -19.77
C ILE A 5 -70.40 5.83 -19.67
N GLU A 6 -70.18 5.00 -20.69
CA GLU A 6 -69.02 4.17 -21.00
C GLU A 6 -67.66 4.89 -20.90
N TYR A 7 -66.68 4.16 -20.39
CA TYR A 7 -65.25 4.39 -20.58
C TYR A 7 -64.79 3.68 -21.85
N PRO A 8 -63.89 4.29 -22.64
CA PRO A 8 -62.82 3.49 -23.19
C PRO A 8 -61.42 4.08 -22.99
N ASP A 9 -60.57 3.15 -22.54
CA ASP A 9 -59.17 2.92 -22.88
C ASP A 9 -58.04 3.84 -22.35
N VAL A 10 -57.42 3.30 -21.30
CA VAL A 10 -56.14 3.70 -20.72
C VAL A 10 -55.02 3.16 -21.62
N MET A 11 -54.82 3.76 -22.80
CA MET A 11 -53.67 3.45 -23.68
C MET A 11 -52.94 4.69 -24.20
N ALA A 12 -53.15 5.86 -23.60
CA ALA A 12 -52.50 7.12 -23.98
C ALA A 12 -51.43 7.60 -22.97
N ALA A 13 -50.63 6.70 -22.41
CA ALA A 13 -49.56 7.05 -21.47
C ALA A 13 -48.21 6.40 -21.83
N ARG A 14 -47.81 6.50 -23.10
CA ARG A 14 -46.41 6.30 -23.53
C ARG A 14 -46.06 7.24 -24.68
N GLN A 15 -45.89 8.52 -24.38
CA GLN A 15 -45.07 9.40 -25.20
C GLN A 15 -43.88 9.84 -24.37
N LEU A 16 -42.77 9.13 -24.59
CA LEU A 16 -41.42 9.55 -24.21
C LEU A 16 -41.19 10.96 -24.76
N ALA A 17 -40.86 11.88 -23.86
CA ALA A 17 -40.50 13.25 -24.15
C ALA A 17 -39.35 13.30 -25.15
N VAL A 18 -39.68 13.47 -26.43
CA VAL A 18 -38.73 13.94 -27.44
C VAL A 18 -38.53 15.42 -27.14
N LEU A 19 -37.37 15.76 -26.60
CA LEU A 19 -36.88 17.13 -26.47
C LEU A 19 -36.79 17.74 -27.87
N ASN A 20 -37.89 18.32 -28.35
CA ASN A 20 -37.94 19.11 -29.56
C ASN A 20 -37.22 20.43 -29.31
N LEU A 21 -35.90 20.42 -29.50
CA LEU A 21 -35.08 21.63 -29.53
C LEU A 21 -35.52 22.48 -30.76
N PRO A 22 -35.78 23.78 -30.59
CA PRO A 22 -36.40 24.65 -31.59
C PRO A 22 -35.34 25.17 -32.59
N PHE A 23 -34.58 24.25 -33.17
CA PHE A 23 -33.57 24.59 -34.17
C PHE A 23 -34.01 24.07 -35.54
N PRO A 24 -33.75 24.83 -36.64
CA PRO A 24 -33.97 24.36 -37.99
C PRO A 24 -33.25 23.03 -38.21
N ASP A 25 -33.82 22.12 -39.00
CA ASP A 25 -33.25 20.77 -39.18
C ASP A 25 -31.81 20.81 -39.72
N LEU A 26 -31.46 21.86 -40.47
CA LEU A 26 -30.10 22.17 -40.91
C LEU A 26 -29.08 22.26 -39.75
N VAL A 27 -29.47 22.87 -38.63
CA VAL A 27 -28.61 23.04 -37.44
C VAL A 27 -28.46 21.71 -36.70
N LYS A 28 -29.50 20.89 -36.65
CA LYS A 28 -29.44 19.56 -36.04
C LYS A 28 -28.47 18.64 -36.80
N TYR A 29 -28.54 18.64 -38.13
CA TYR A 29 -27.59 17.89 -38.96
C TYR A 29 -26.17 18.43 -38.88
N SER A 30 -26.00 19.75 -38.73
CA SER A 30 -24.70 20.37 -38.51
C SER A 30 -24.05 19.94 -37.18
N ILE A 31 -24.81 19.98 -36.08
CA ILE A 31 -24.33 19.53 -34.76
C ILE A 31 -24.01 18.03 -34.77
N LEU A 32 -24.84 17.21 -35.41
CA LEU A 32 -24.58 15.78 -35.57
C LEU A 32 -23.30 15.53 -36.39
N GLY A 33 -23.11 16.29 -37.47
CA GLY A 33 -21.90 16.23 -38.30
C GLY A 33 -20.63 16.57 -37.51
N VAL A 34 -20.66 17.64 -36.72
CA VAL A 34 -19.53 18.03 -35.85
C VAL A 34 -19.26 16.96 -34.79
N SER A 35 -20.30 16.38 -34.18
CA SER A 35 -20.16 15.30 -33.20
C SER A 35 -19.51 14.06 -33.79
N VAL A 36 -19.94 13.62 -34.98
CA VAL A 36 -19.35 12.49 -35.69
C VAL A 36 -17.90 12.78 -36.11
N ALA A 37 -17.59 14.00 -36.56
CA ALA A 37 -16.23 14.39 -36.91
C ALA A 37 -15.30 14.36 -35.69
N LEU A 38 -15.75 14.85 -34.53
CA LEU A 38 -14.98 14.79 -33.28
C LEU A 38 -14.77 13.35 -32.80
N LEU A 39 -15.77 12.49 -32.95
CA LEU A 39 -15.66 11.06 -32.63
C LEU A 39 -14.60 10.38 -33.52
N LEU A 40 -14.63 10.64 -34.83
CA LEU A 40 -13.67 10.08 -35.77
C LEU A 40 -12.24 10.58 -35.48
N LEU A 41 -12.09 11.87 -35.14
CA LEU A 41 -10.81 12.43 -34.73
C LEU A 41 -10.28 11.74 -33.46
N ALA A 42 -11.12 11.51 -32.46
CA ALA A 42 -10.75 10.81 -31.23
C ALA A 42 -10.31 9.36 -31.51
N VAL A 43 -11.03 8.65 -32.37
CA VAL A 43 -10.67 7.29 -32.79
C VAL A 43 -9.33 7.28 -33.54
N ALA A 44 -9.08 8.25 -34.43
CA ALA A 44 -7.81 8.37 -35.14
C ALA A 44 -6.63 8.62 -34.17
N ILE A 45 -6.82 9.45 -33.14
CA ILE A 45 -5.79 9.69 -32.11
C ILE A 45 -5.53 8.40 -31.30
N LEU A 46 -6.57 7.65 -30.92
CA LEU A 46 -6.42 6.38 -30.21
C LEU A 46 -5.69 5.34 -31.08
N LEU A 47 -6.04 5.23 -32.36
CA LEU A 47 -5.35 4.34 -33.30
C LEU A 47 -3.90 4.76 -33.50
N TRP A 48 -3.61 6.06 -33.56
CA TRP A 48 -2.24 6.57 -33.64
C TRP A 48 -1.44 6.28 -32.35
N GLN A 49 -2.06 6.41 -31.17
CA GLN A 49 -1.44 6.04 -29.90
C GLN A 49 -1.17 4.54 -29.80
N ILE A 50 -2.11 3.69 -30.25
CA ILE A 50 -1.93 2.24 -30.32
C ILE A 50 -0.81 1.90 -31.31
N PHE A 51 -0.81 2.47 -32.51
CA PHE A 51 0.24 2.25 -33.50
C PHE A 51 1.61 2.69 -32.99
N ARG A 52 1.69 3.83 -32.29
CA ARG A 52 2.93 4.32 -31.66
C ARG A 52 3.39 3.43 -30.49
N CYS A 53 2.46 2.84 -29.74
CA CYS A 53 2.77 1.84 -28.71
C CYS A 53 3.30 0.56 -29.34
N CYS A 54 2.63 0.03 -30.36
CA CYS A 54 3.03 -1.21 -31.04
C CYS A 54 4.36 -1.06 -31.79
N THR A 55 4.60 0.08 -32.45
CA THR A 55 5.89 0.35 -33.12
C THR A 55 7.02 0.66 -32.14
N ARG A 56 6.73 1.03 -30.89
CA ARG A 56 7.75 1.21 -29.85
C ARG A 56 8.18 -0.10 -29.18
N THR A 57 7.36 -1.15 -29.24
CA THR A 57 7.73 -2.48 -28.77
C THR A 57 8.63 -3.24 -29.76
N ASP A 58 8.55 -2.93 -31.06
CA ASP A 58 9.32 -3.63 -32.10
C ASP A 58 10.77 -3.12 -32.26
N VAL A 59 11.24 -2.15 -31.45
CA VAL A 59 12.63 -1.62 -31.47
C VAL A 59 13.47 -2.12 -30.28
N THR A 60 12.94 -3.01 -29.45
CA THR A 60 13.70 -3.65 -28.34
C THR A 60 13.67 -5.17 -28.39
N GLN A 61 13.65 -5.74 -29.60
CA GLN A 61 13.73 -7.17 -29.80
C GLN A 61 14.58 -7.50 -31.02
N ASP A 62 15.87 -7.18 -30.96
CA ASP A 62 16.92 -7.90 -31.72
C ASP A 62 18.32 -7.43 -31.29
N THR A 63 18.81 -7.94 -30.15
CA THR A 63 20.18 -8.43 -29.96
C THR A 63 20.37 -8.89 -28.50
N GLY A 64 20.60 -10.19 -28.28
CA GLY A 64 21.12 -10.67 -27.00
C GLY A 64 20.50 -11.93 -26.40
N ASP A 65 19.99 -12.87 -27.21
CA ASP A 65 19.89 -14.27 -26.78
C ASP A 65 21.31 -14.86 -26.70
N TYR A 66 21.93 -14.88 -25.52
CA TYR A 66 22.89 -15.92 -25.11
C TYR A 66 23.01 -15.91 -23.57
N TYR A 67 23.27 -17.11 -23.01
CA TYR A 67 23.41 -17.47 -21.58
C TYR A 67 22.15 -18.03 -20.88
N LEU A 68 21.66 -19.18 -21.35
CA LEU A 68 21.20 -20.22 -20.43
C LEU A 68 22.36 -21.18 -20.13
N ALA A 69 22.57 -21.42 -18.84
CA ALA A 69 23.60 -22.26 -18.27
C ALA A 69 23.60 -23.70 -18.82
N SER A 70 24.80 -24.21 -19.11
CA SER A 70 25.08 -25.64 -19.07
C SER A 70 26.38 -25.85 -18.32
N TYR A 71 26.28 -26.26 -17.05
CA TYR A 71 27.37 -26.95 -16.36
C TYR A 71 26.76 -28.09 -15.56
N THR A 72 26.59 -29.21 -16.25
CA THR A 72 26.55 -30.53 -15.63
C THR A 72 27.99 -31.05 -15.61
N THR A 73 28.42 -31.50 -14.45
CA THR A 73 29.72 -32.11 -14.12
C THR A 73 30.16 -33.20 -15.09
N PRO A 74 31.48 -33.43 -15.17
CA PRO A 74 31.93 -34.82 -15.19
C PRO A 74 33.11 -35.11 -14.23
N ASN A 75 33.21 -36.39 -13.95
CA ASN A 75 34.02 -37.05 -12.94
C ASN A 75 35.54 -37.01 -13.19
N PHE A 76 36.25 -37.24 -12.08
CA PHE A 76 37.61 -37.78 -11.95
C PHE A 76 38.08 -38.66 -13.12
N LEU A 77 39.33 -38.45 -13.55
CA LEU A 77 40.39 -39.47 -13.70
C LEU A 77 41.73 -38.81 -14.13
N VAL A 78 42.71 -38.87 -13.22
CA VAL A 78 44.15 -39.20 -13.36
C VAL A 78 45.01 -38.62 -14.53
N ALA A 79 46.16 -38.06 -14.09
CA ALA A 79 47.39 -37.57 -14.76
C ALA A 79 48.04 -38.56 -15.79
N PRO A 80 49.09 -38.21 -16.62
CA PRO A 80 50.29 -37.43 -16.24
C PRO A 80 50.99 -36.52 -17.30
N ARG A 81 51.77 -35.57 -16.74
CA ARG A 81 53.11 -34.99 -17.11
C ARG A 81 53.51 -34.84 -18.59
N THR A 82 54.00 -33.64 -18.96
CA THR A 82 55.45 -33.27 -19.09
C THR A 82 55.66 -31.77 -19.40
N THR A 83 56.63 -31.15 -18.71
CA THR A 83 57.60 -30.07 -19.08
C THR A 83 57.20 -29.05 -20.17
N ASP A 84 57.32 -27.72 -20.02
CA ASP A 84 58.58 -27.00 -19.84
C ASP A 84 58.41 -25.49 -19.57
N ALA A 85 59.46 -24.92 -18.99
CA ALA A 85 59.94 -23.55 -18.83
C ALA A 85 59.11 -22.30 -19.25
N GLY A 86 58.97 -21.38 -18.26
CA GLY A 86 59.62 -20.06 -18.31
C GLY A 86 58.86 -18.87 -18.92
N ALA A 87 58.39 -17.93 -18.09
CA ALA A 87 58.69 -16.49 -18.16
C ALA A 87 57.80 -15.68 -17.22
N ASP A 88 58.44 -14.85 -16.39
CA ASP A 88 57.85 -13.85 -15.50
C ASP A 88 57.16 -12.71 -16.28
N HIS A 89 55.97 -12.30 -15.82
CA HIS A 89 55.58 -10.88 -15.87
C HIS A 89 54.50 -10.54 -14.83
N GLU A 90 54.90 -9.66 -13.92
CA GLU A 90 54.14 -8.62 -13.21
C GLU A 90 52.69 -8.90 -12.74
N ARG A 91 52.59 -9.05 -11.42
CA ARG A 91 51.35 -8.95 -10.64
C ARG A 91 50.75 -7.54 -10.74
N ARG A 92 49.66 -7.40 -11.50
CA ARG A 92 48.64 -6.37 -11.29
C ARG A 92 47.47 -7.00 -10.53
N SER A 93 47.33 -6.60 -9.27
CA SER A 93 46.25 -6.99 -8.38
C SER A 93 44.89 -6.65 -8.99
N LEU A 94 44.11 -7.67 -9.38
CA LEU A 94 42.69 -7.50 -9.66
C LEU A 94 41.93 -7.38 -8.35
N SER A 95 41.28 -6.24 -8.18
CA SER A 95 40.26 -5.98 -7.17
C SER A 95 39.19 -7.06 -7.21
N THR A 96 38.99 -7.72 -6.08
CA THR A 96 37.82 -8.52 -5.75
C THR A 96 36.57 -7.68 -6.04
N MET A 97 35.78 -8.05 -7.05
CA MET A 97 34.42 -7.55 -7.19
C MET A 97 33.63 -8.12 -6.02
N GLU A 98 33.48 -7.31 -4.98
CA GLU A 98 32.51 -7.54 -3.92
C GLU A 98 31.13 -7.58 -4.58
N LEU A 99 30.42 -8.69 -4.38
CA LEU A 99 28.98 -8.76 -4.64
C LEU A 99 28.35 -7.65 -3.79
N GLU A 100 27.90 -6.57 -4.43
CA GLU A 100 27.04 -5.58 -3.78
C GLU A 100 25.76 -6.28 -3.35
N GLU A 101 25.66 -6.51 -2.04
CA GLU A 101 24.38 -6.71 -1.36
C GLU A 101 23.47 -5.51 -1.66
N PRO A 102 22.14 -5.67 -1.71
CA PRO A 102 21.24 -4.55 -1.98
C PRO A 102 21.48 -3.46 -0.94
N SER A 103 22.10 -2.36 -1.36
CA SER A 103 22.43 -1.23 -0.50
C SER A 103 21.18 -0.78 0.23
N GLU A 104 21.19 -0.85 1.57
CA GLU A 104 20.18 -0.16 2.37
C GLU A 104 20.14 1.29 1.89
N GLU A 105 19.00 1.73 1.35
CA GLU A 105 18.84 3.11 0.89
C GLU A 105 19.11 4.03 2.08
N LYS A 106 20.29 4.65 2.07
CA LYS A 106 20.79 5.44 3.20
C LYS A 106 19.98 6.72 3.33
N VAL A 107 18.94 6.68 4.17
CA VAL A 107 18.12 7.85 4.49
C VAL A 107 19.01 9.00 4.97
N SER A 108 18.82 10.16 4.35
CA SER A 108 19.56 11.38 4.63
C SER A 108 18.63 12.58 4.69
N GLY A 109 18.92 13.46 5.64
CA GLY A 109 18.29 14.75 5.80
C GLY A 109 17.76 14.98 7.22
N SER A 110 17.22 16.17 7.45
CA SER A 110 16.53 16.54 8.67
C SER A 110 15.27 17.31 8.37
N LEU A 111 14.29 17.22 9.27
CA LEU A 111 13.05 17.96 9.21
C LEU A 111 12.96 18.91 10.40
N ARG A 112 12.69 20.19 10.12
CA ARG A 112 12.46 21.23 11.11
C ARG A 112 11.00 21.61 11.16
N PHE A 113 10.41 21.59 12.35
CA PHE A 113 8.98 21.82 12.57
C PHE A 113 8.75 22.38 13.98
N THR A 114 7.57 22.92 14.23
CA THR A 114 7.16 23.36 15.56
C THR A 114 5.92 22.62 16.03
N LEU A 115 5.85 22.39 17.34
CA LEU A 115 4.70 21.81 18.03
C LEU A 115 4.22 22.80 19.08
N PHE A 116 2.93 23.07 19.11
CA PHE A 116 2.31 23.96 20.08
C PHE A 116 0.95 23.41 20.51
N TYR A 117 0.70 23.37 21.81
CA TYR A 117 -0.59 22.95 22.35
C TYR A 117 -1.30 24.13 23.00
N GLU A 118 -2.48 24.44 22.51
CA GLU A 118 -3.36 25.48 23.03
C GLU A 118 -4.44 24.83 23.91
N PRO A 119 -4.40 24.98 25.25
CA PRO A 119 -5.33 24.28 26.16
C PRO A 119 -6.79 24.66 25.95
N LEU A 120 -7.05 25.88 25.47
CA LEU A 120 -8.36 26.44 25.16
C LEU A 120 -8.30 26.98 23.72
N PRO A 121 -8.71 26.21 22.70
CA PRO A 121 -9.81 25.24 22.68
C PRO A 121 -9.40 23.75 22.66
N SER A 122 -8.28 23.37 23.30
CA SER A 122 -7.73 22.00 23.27
C SER A 122 -7.29 21.58 21.87
N ARG A 123 -6.37 22.38 21.31
CA ARG A 123 -5.89 22.29 19.94
C ARG A 123 -4.40 22.02 19.90
N LEU A 124 -4.01 20.95 19.21
CA LEU A 124 -2.61 20.73 18.85
C LEU A 124 -2.33 21.39 17.51
N VAL A 125 -1.30 22.20 17.45
CA VAL A 125 -0.81 22.88 16.26
C VAL A 125 0.56 22.32 15.88
N VAL A 126 0.69 21.91 14.63
CA VAL A 126 1.93 21.41 14.03
C VAL A 126 2.28 22.30 12.85
N THR A 127 3.43 22.98 12.91
CA THR A 127 3.90 23.82 11.79
C THR A 127 5.14 23.20 11.16
N ILE A 128 5.05 22.89 9.87
CA ILE A 128 6.16 22.32 9.11
C ILE A 128 6.97 23.48 8.54
N LEU A 129 8.23 23.63 8.97
CA LEU A 129 9.07 24.75 8.55
C LEU A 129 9.84 24.43 7.28
N GLN A 130 10.78 23.48 7.36
CA GLN A 130 11.67 23.13 6.25
C GLN A 130 12.21 21.71 6.40
N ALA A 131 12.53 21.09 5.28
CA ALA A 131 13.40 19.91 5.28
C ALA A 131 14.77 20.30 4.72
N GLU A 132 15.83 19.62 5.12
CA GLU A 132 17.20 19.89 4.73
C GLU A 132 17.92 18.59 4.37
N GLY A 133 18.85 18.66 3.42
CA GLY A 133 19.77 17.54 3.13
C GLY A 133 19.09 16.29 2.58
N LEU A 134 17.95 16.46 1.89
CA LEU A 134 17.22 15.34 1.28
C LEU A 134 18.08 14.63 0.23
N GLN A 135 18.06 13.30 0.27
CA GLN A 135 18.83 12.48 -0.65
C GLN A 135 18.38 12.68 -2.11
N ARG A 136 19.34 12.76 -3.01
CA ARG A 136 19.11 12.76 -4.47
C ARG A 136 19.21 11.34 -5.00
N ARG A 137 18.32 10.99 -5.92
CA ARG A 137 18.36 9.71 -6.64
C ARG A 137 19.53 9.62 -7.62
N SER A 138 19.88 10.74 -8.24
CA SER A 138 21.03 10.88 -9.13
C SER A 138 21.51 12.32 -9.14
N GLN A 139 22.69 12.59 -9.69
CA GLN A 139 23.21 13.97 -9.78
C GLN A 139 22.30 14.90 -10.61
N ALA A 140 21.47 14.34 -11.50
CA ALA A 140 20.53 15.07 -12.34
C ALA A 140 19.10 15.14 -11.77
N HIS A 141 18.69 14.18 -10.93
CA HIS A 141 17.34 14.14 -10.35
C HIS A 141 17.28 14.97 -9.07
N ARG A 142 16.45 16.02 -9.09
CA ARG A 142 16.08 16.74 -7.88
C ARG A 142 14.70 16.28 -7.44
N PRO A 143 14.50 15.99 -6.14
CA PRO A 143 13.20 15.56 -5.66
C PRO A 143 12.18 16.70 -5.71
N HIS A 144 10.93 16.34 -5.81
CA HIS A 144 9.75 17.20 -5.64
C HIS A 144 9.10 16.89 -4.28
N PRO A 145 9.72 17.30 -3.16
CA PRO A 145 9.29 16.88 -1.84
C PRO A 145 7.94 17.46 -1.43
N PHE A 146 7.15 16.61 -0.78
CA PHE A 146 6.00 16.99 0.05
C PHE A 146 6.00 16.15 1.32
N ILE A 147 5.31 16.60 2.34
CA ILE A 147 5.24 15.93 3.64
C ILE A 147 3.83 15.45 3.88
N ARG A 148 3.72 14.16 4.20
CA ARG A 148 2.50 13.55 4.73
C ARG A 148 2.57 13.53 6.25
N LEU A 149 1.75 14.34 6.88
CA LEU A 149 1.64 14.48 8.33
C LEU A 149 0.49 13.61 8.83
N ARG A 150 0.76 12.75 9.82
CA ARG A 150 -0.24 11.91 10.49
C ARG A 150 -0.14 12.07 12.00
N LEU A 151 -1.29 12.26 12.64
CA LEU A 151 -1.41 12.10 14.08
C LEU A 151 -1.83 10.67 14.38
N MET A 152 -0.95 9.93 15.04
CA MET A 152 -1.17 8.55 15.44
C MET A 152 -1.47 8.50 16.93
N TRP A 153 -2.46 7.72 17.33
CA TRP A 153 -2.72 7.36 18.72
C TRP A 153 -2.18 5.97 19.00
N GLN A 154 -1.41 5.82 20.07
CA GLN A 154 -0.92 4.55 20.57
C GLN A 154 -1.56 4.24 21.92
N GLU A 155 -2.13 3.04 22.07
CA GLU A 155 -2.71 2.61 23.34
C GLU A 155 -1.61 2.50 24.42
N ASN A 156 -1.77 3.19 25.55
CA ASN A 156 -0.79 3.17 26.63
C ASN A 156 -0.68 1.76 27.25
N GLN A 157 0.55 1.22 27.28
CA GLN A 157 0.83 -0.12 27.83
C GLN A 157 0.52 -0.22 29.33
N GLU A 158 0.57 0.90 30.06
CA GLU A 158 0.33 0.94 31.51
C GLU A 158 -1.14 0.69 31.87
N ALA A 159 -2.09 1.23 31.09
CA ALA A 159 -3.52 1.00 31.27
C ALA A 159 -3.93 -0.48 31.05
N LYS A 160 -3.07 -1.25 30.37
CA LYS A 160 -3.30 -2.65 30.01
C LYS A 160 -2.76 -3.64 31.03
N ARG A 161 -1.78 -3.26 31.86
CA ARG A 161 -1.26 -4.11 32.96
C ARG A 161 -2.34 -4.50 33.98
N LEU A 162 -3.45 -3.74 34.04
CA LEU A 162 -4.59 -4.03 34.91
C LEU A 162 -5.58 -5.04 34.31
N LYS A 163 -5.54 -5.33 33.00
CA LYS A 163 -6.39 -6.31 32.32
C LYS A 163 -5.59 -7.59 32.02
N LYS A 164 -5.22 -8.32 33.07
CA LYS A 164 -4.60 -9.66 33.00
C LYS A 164 -5.55 -10.63 32.28
N GLY A 165 -5.09 -11.31 31.21
CA GLY A 165 -5.77 -12.53 30.74
C GLY A 165 -5.38 -13.08 29.37
N GLU A 166 -5.06 -12.24 28.38
CA GLU A 166 -4.71 -12.71 27.02
C GLU A 166 -3.33 -12.18 26.62
N GLY A 167 -2.55 -13.02 25.94
CA GLY A 167 -1.12 -12.82 25.65
C GLY A 167 -0.78 -11.44 25.09
N VAL A 168 0.45 -10.98 25.40
CA VAL A 168 0.99 -9.63 25.18
C VAL A 168 0.47 -9.00 23.88
N PRO A 169 -0.55 -8.13 23.94
CA PRO A 169 -0.97 -7.40 22.76
C PRO A 169 0.08 -6.31 22.54
N HIS A 170 0.69 -6.34 21.36
CA HIS A 170 1.59 -5.27 20.93
C HIS A 170 0.83 -3.94 20.97
N ALA A 171 1.53 -2.85 21.30
CA ALA A 171 0.90 -1.53 21.42
C ALA A 171 0.36 -1.10 20.06
N LEU A 172 -0.94 -1.26 19.87
CA LEU A 172 -1.62 -0.94 18.63
C LEU A 172 -1.63 0.58 18.41
N CYS A 173 -1.54 0.96 17.15
CA CYS A 173 -1.59 2.35 16.69
C CYS A 173 -2.85 2.56 15.84
N THR A 174 -3.48 3.71 15.95
CA THR A 174 -4.56 4.14 15.04
C THR A 174 -4.28 5.55 14.53
N MET A 175 -4.68 5.84 13.31
CA MET A 175 -4.54 7.17 12.72
C MET A 175 -5.75 8.01 13.08
N LEU A 176 -5.52 9.15 13.73
CA LEU A 176 -6.58 10.11 14.08
C LEU A 176 -6.87 11.06 12.91
N GLN A 177 -5.80 11.61 12.32
CA GLN A 177 -5.92 12.61 11.26
C GLN A 177 -4.69 12.59 10.35
N GLU A 178 -4.89 12.93 9.07
CA GLU A 178 -3.87 12.98 8.03
C GLU A 178 -3.97 14.29 7.26
N TRP A 179 -2.82 14.88 6.96
CA TRP A 179 -2.67 16.06 6.11
C TRP A 179 -1.49 15.90 5.16
N HIS A 180 -1.48 16.73 4.13
CA HIS A 180 -0.40 16.83 3.16
C HIS A 180 0.00 18.29 3.01
N THR A 181 1.30 18.57 3.00
CA THR A 181 1.81 19.88 2.60
C THR A 181 1.66 20.08 1.10
N ARG A 182 1.87 21.31 0.64
CA ARG A 182 2.14 21.53 -0.78
C ARG A 182 3.41 20.80 -1.20
N MET A 183 3.47 20.45 -2.47
CA MET A 183 4.68 19.96 -3.12
C MET A 183 5.59 21.13 -3.50
N VAL A 184 6.88 21.01 -3.19
CA VAL A 184 7.92 21.95 -3.63
C VAL A 184 8.71 21.28 -4.74
N ARG A 185 8.92 21.97 -5.87
CA ARG A 185 9.62 21.38 -7.02
C ARG A 185 11.13 21.52 -6.91
N ASP A 186 11.86 20.50 -7.37
CA ASP A 186 13.30 20.53 -7.65
C ASP A 186 14.16 21.02 -6.49
N SER A 187 13.85 20.59 -5.27
CA SER A 187 14.51 21.08 -4.06
C SER A 187 14.92 19.97 -3.10
N CYS A 188 16.19 20.00 -2.67
CA CYS A 188 16.71 19.14 -1.60
C CYS A 188 16.58 19.78 -0.21
N SER A 189 16.15 21.05 -0.16
CA SER A 189 15.92 21.79 1.07
C SER A 189 14.64 22.63 0.96
N PRO A 190 13.45 21.99 0.88
CA PRO A 190 12.18 22.68 0.67
C PRO A 190 11.73 23.48 1.91
N MET A 191 11.14 24.65 1.65
CA MET A 191 10.47 25.49 2.65
C MET A 191 8.95 25.33 2.54
N PHE A 192 8.31 24.95 3.63
CA PHE A 192 6.84 24.77 3.68
C PHE A 192 6.18 25.93 4.43
N GLY A 193 6.49 26.16 5.70
CA GLY A 193 5.80 27.16 6.52
C GLY A 193 4.30 26.93 6.63
N GLU A 194 3.84 25.68 6.49
CA GLU A 194 2.42 25.30 6.57
C GLU A 194 2.06 24.85 7.97
N GLN A 195 0.89 25.26 8.43
CA GLN A 195 0.37 24.96 9.76
C GLN A 195 -0.84 24.04 9.66
N PHE A 196 -0.81 22.96 10.43
CA PHE A 196 -1.90 22.01 10.58
C PHE A 196 -2.35 22.00 12.03
N SER A 197 -3.62 21.70 12.25
CA SER A 197 -4.13 21.61 13.61
C SER A 197 -5.22 20.58 13.78
N CYS A 198 -5.20 19.95 14.95
CA CYS A 198 -6.20 19.00 15.40
C CYS A 198 -6.89 19.59 16.64
N ASP A 199 -8.18 19.86 16.51
CA ASP A 199 -9.03 20.30 17.61
C ASP A 199 -9.51 19.08 18.42
N LEU A 200 -10.04 19.32 19.62
CA LEU A 200 -10.63 18.30 20.50
C LEU A 200 -9.62 17.28 21.06
N LEU A 201 -8.31 17.59 21.07
CA LEU A 201 -7.31 16.79 21.75
C LEU A 201 -7.12 17.29 23.17
N ARG A 202 -7.58 16.55 24.17
CA ARG A 202 -7.42 16.95 25.57
C ARG A 202 -5.97 16.71 26.00
N GLN A 203 -5.52 17.48 26.99
CA GLN A 203 -4.15 17.40 27.48
C GLN A 203 -3.78 16.00 28.00
N GLU A 204 -4.73 15.27 28.55
CA GLU A 204 -4.56 13.88 29.00
C GLU A 204 -4.37 12.86 27.87
N ASP A 205 -4.78 13.21 26.65
CA ASP A 205 -4.63 12.36 25.47
C ASP A 205 -3.21 12.54 24.86
N LEU A 206 -2.57 13.69 25.04
CA LEU A 206 -1.24 13.99 24.45
C LEU A 206 -0.19 12.88 24.67
N PRO A 207 -0.05 12.24 25.84
CA PRO A 207 0.96 11.19 26.02
C PRO A 207 0.77 9.94 25.15
N GLY A 208 -0.44 9.70 24.64
CA GLY A 208 -0.74 8.64 23.68
C GLY A 208 -0.51 9.03 22.22
N ILE A 209 -0.22 10.30 21.93
CA ILE A 209 -0.09 10.83 20.57
C ILE A 209 1.35 10.74 20.08
N ILE A 210 1.50 10.31 18.83
CA ILE A 210 2.75 10.32 18.06
C ILE A 210 2.50 11.12 16.78
N VAL A 211 3.29 12.17 16.58
CA VAL A 211 3.32 12.93 15.33
C VAL A 211 4.24 12.21 14.35
N ARG A 212 3.70 11.73 13.24
CA ARG A 212 4.42 11.01 12.19
C ARG A 212 4.48 11.88 10.94
N MET A 213 5.68 12.19 10.47
CA MET A 213 5.92 13.00 9.28
C MET A 213 6.75 12.21 8.29
N GLU A 214 6.16 11.88 7.14
CA GLU A 214 6.87 11.20 6.04
C GLU A 214 7.19 12.20 4.94
N VAL A 215 8.48 12.36 4.64
CA VAL A 215 8.93 13.14 3.48
C VAL A 215 8.90 12.25 2.25
N LYS A 216 8.20 12.68 1.20
CA LYS A 216 8.03 11.88 -0.02
C LYS A 216 8.42 12.67 -1.25
N ASP A 217 9.04 11.99 -2.21
CA ASP A 217 9.28 12.51 -3.54
C ASP A 217 8.04 12.28 -4.39
N PHE A 218 7.44 13.36 -4.88
CA PHE A 218 6.29 13.29 -5.76
C PHE A 218 6.70 12.73 -7.13
N ASP A 219 5.86 11.86 -7.67
CA ASP A 219 6.02 11.26 -8.99
C ASP A 219 4.62 11.21 -9.64
N GLU A 220 4.50 11.73 -10.85
CA GLU A 220 3.25 11.82 -11.60
C GLU A 220 2.82 10.46 -12.19
N PHE A 221 3.78 9.61 -12.53
CA PHE A 221 3.55 8.39 -13.29
C PHE A 221 3.69 7.13 -12.44
N SER A 222 4.23 7.26 -11.23
CA SER A 222 4.49 6.13 -10.34
C SER A 222 4.08 6.41 -8.89
N ARG A 223 4.40 5.48 -7.99
CA ARG A 223 4.14 5.67 -6.56
C ARG A 223 5.19 6.64 -6.01
N HIS A 224 4.74 7.59 -5.21
CA HIS A 224 5.64 8.49 -4.49
C HIS A 224 6.65 7.69 -3.65
N MET A 225 7.92 8.04 -3.80
CA MET A 225 9.02 7.41 -3.08
C MET A 225 9.12 8.04 -1.69
N VAL A 226 9.31 7.24 -0.65
CA VAL A 226 9.49 7.77 0.70
C VAL A 226 10.97 8.07 0.90
N LEU A 227 11.31 9.34 1.12
CA LEU A 227 12.69 9.78 1.35
C LEU A 227 13.12 9.56 2.80
N GLY A 228 12.17 9.55 3.73
CA GLY A 228 12.42 9.28 5.14
C GLY A 228 11.25 9.68 6.01
N GLU A 229 11.38 9.39 7.30
CA GLU A 229 10.34 9.57 8.30
C GLU A 229 10.88 10.19 9.60
N VAL A 230 10.09 11.06 10.21
CA VAL A 230 10.26 11.53 11.59
C VAL A 230 9.07 11.11 12.43
N ARG A 231 9.32 10.61 13.64
CA ARG A 231 8.32 10.21 14.62
C ARG A 231 8.59 10.90 15.95
N VAL A 232 7.60 11.63 16.46
CA VAL A 232 7.72 12.39 17.70
C VAL A 232 6.61 12.00 18.67
N PRO A 233 6.89 11.20 19.71
CA PRO A 233 5.92 10.94 20.77
C PRO A 233 5.78 12.17 21.67
N LEU A 234 4.55 12.60 21.94
CA LEU A 234 4.29 13.85 22.68
C LEU A 234 4.40 13.73 24.21
N ARG A 235 4.54 12.50 24.73
CA ARG A 235 4.54 12.14 26.17
C ARG A 235 5.49 12.94 27.08
N HIS A 236 6.60 13.44 26.55
CA HIS A 236 7.62 14.12 27.36
C HIS A 236 7.93 15.53 26.84
N LEU A 237 7.07 16.09 25.99
CA LEU A 237 7.30 17.39 25.38
C LEU A 237 6.51 18.47 26.10
N ASN A 238 7.20 19.55 26.48
CA ASN A 238 6.55 20.77 26.94
C ASN A 238 6.16 21.62 25.73
N MET A 239 4.86 21.65 25.43
CA MET A 239 4.29 22.38 24.29
C MET A 239 3.44 23.58 24.73
N CYS A 240 3.64 24.09 25.96
CA CYS A 240 2.99 25.30 26.46
C CYS A 240 3.38 26.56 25.69
N TYR A 241 4.51 26.51 24.98
CA TYR A 241 4.98 27.49 24.01
C TYR A 241 5.35 26.76 22.72
N PRO A 242 5.43 27.45 21.56
CA PRO A 242 5.88 26.84 20.32
C PRO A 242 7.27 26.20 20.51
N LEU A 243 7.29 24.86 20.50
CA LEU A 243 8.48 24.06 20.63
C LEU A 243 9.01 23.74 19.23
N GLU A 244 10.12 24.37 18.86
CA GLU A 244 10.81 24.07 17.61
C GLU A 244 11.72 22.85 17.77
N LEU A 245 11.60 21.90 16.85
CA LEU A 245 12.37 20.67 16.81
C LEU A 245 13.03 20.52 15.44
N GLN A 246 14.24 19.95 15.43
CA GLN A 246 14.96 19.53 14.25
C GLN A 246 15.38 18.08 14.42
N GLU A 247 14.77 17.20 13.65
CA GLU A 247 14.97 15.75 13.77
C GLU A 247 15.54 15.19 12.47
N HIS A 248 16.44 14.21 12.59
CA HIS A 248 16.97 13.50 11.42
C HIS A 248 15.94 12.54 10.84
N LEU A 249 15.92 12.44 9.51
CA LEU A 249 15.10 11.47 8.82
C LEU A 249 15.60 10.05 9.09
N GLN A 250 14.66 9.15 9.37
CA GLN A 250 14.93 7.73 9.60
C GLN A 250 14.24 6.87 8.55
N THR A 251 14.69 5.61 8.46
CA THR A 251 14.04 4.61 7.61
C THR A 251 12.58 4.44 8.02
N PRO A 252 11.62 4.52 7.07
CA PRO A 252 10.20 4.43 7.38
C PRO A 252 9.85 3.12 8.09
N GLN A 253 9.14 3.23 9.21
CA GLN A 253 8.71 2.07 9.99
C GLN A 253 7.23 1.77 9.78
N LYS A 254 6.87 0.49 9.88
CA LYS A 254 5.49 0.03 9.84
C LYS A 254 4.90 0.01 11.24
N ASP A 255 3.71 0.57 11.38
CA ASP A 255 2.95 0.57 12.63
C ASP A 255 2.05 -0.65 12.74
N PRO A 256 1.98 -1.31 13.92
CA PRO A 256 0.99 -2.33 14.21
C PRO A 256 -0.37 -1.67 14.40
N VAL A 257 -1.26 -1.80 13.41
CA VAL A 257 -2.60 -1.18 13.42
C VAL A 257 -3.70 -2.13 13.87
N GLY A 258 -3.39 -3.42 13.97
CA GLY A 258 -4.33 -4.43 14.42
C GLY A 258 -3.73 -5.81 14.44
N GLU A 259 -4.60 -6.79 14.66
CA GLU A 259 -4.28 -8.21 14.59
C GLU A 259 -5.35 -8.95 13.80
N VAL A 260 -4.96 -9.98 13.08
CA VAL A 260 -5.85 -10.80 12.26
C VAL A 260 -5.72 -12.25 12.70
N LEU A 261 -6.85 -12.86 13.08
CA LEU A 261 -6.95 -14.30 13.28
C LEU A 261 -7.19 -14.97 11.94
N LEU A 262 -6.13 -15.60 11.44
CA LEU A 262 -6.11 -16.28 10.15
C LEU A 262 -6.13 -17.79 10.36
N SER A 263 -6.95 -18.50 9.61
CA SER A 263 -6.98 -19.95 9.52
C SER A 263 -6.39 -20.40 8.18
N LEU A 264 -5.42 -21.31 8.21
CA LEU A 264 -4.83 -21.91 7.02
C LEU A 264 -5.03 -23.41 7.02
N LYS A 265 -5.52 -23.95 5.91
CA LYS A 265 -5.69 -25.39 5.69
C LYS A 265 -5.21 -25.78 4.31
N PHE A 266 -4.28 -26.72 4.25
CA PHE A 266 -3.76 -27.25 3.00
C PHE A 266 -4.37 -28.61 2.65
N LEU A 267 -4.80 -28.77 1.40
CA LEU A 267 -5.39 -29.98 0.83
C LEU A 267 -4.52 -30.47 -0.36
N PRO A 268 -3.55 -31.38 -0.14
CA PRO A 268 -2.60 -31.80 -1.18
C PRO A 268 -3.27 -32.51 -2.35
N THR A 269 -4.22 -33.41 -2.08
CA THR A 269 -4.89 -34.22 -3.10
C THR A 269 -5.66 -33.37 -4.11
N ALA A 270 -6.23 -32.26 -3.66
CA ALA A 270 -6.95 -31.32 -4.53
C ALA A 270 -6.06 -30.16 -5.01
N GLN A 271 -4.81 -30.09 -4.55
CA GLN A 271 -3.91 -28.94 -4.70
C GLN A 271 -4.60 -27.62 -4.33
N ARG A 272 -5.28 -27.59 -3.17
CA ARG A 272 -6.03 -26.41 -2.71
C ARG A 272 -5.48 -25.88 -1.39
N LEU A 273 -5.48 -24.55 -1.29
CA LEU A 273 -5.24 -23.82 -0.06
C LEU A 273 -6.53 -23.12 0.36
N GLU A 274 -7.00 -23.43 1.55
CA GLU A 274 -8.12 -22.74 2.20
C GLU A 274 -7.55 -21.67 3.15
N VAL A 275 -7.95 -20.42 2.93
CA VAL A 275 -7.57 -19.27 3.76
C VAL A 275 -8.82 -18.71 4.42
N GLY A 276 -8.95 -18.95 5.73
CA GLY A 276 -10.03 -18.46 6.57
C GLY A 276 -9.69 -17.15 7.27
N LEU A 277 -10.40 -16.07 6.95
CA LEU A 277 -10.38 -14.84 7.75
C LEU A 277 -11.43 -14.95 8.86
N LEU A 278 -10.99 -15.17 10.09
CA LEU A 278 -11.91 -15.41 11.22
C LEU A 278 -12.28 -14.11 11.91
N LYS A 279 -11.29 -13.38 12.42
CA LYS A 279 -11.48 -12.16 13.23
C LYS A 279 -10.40 -11.13 12.93
N ILE A 280 -10.73 -9.86 13.05
CA ILE A 280 -9.79 -8.74 13.01
C ILE A 280 -9.97 -7.91 14.28
N ARG A 281 -8.88 -7.61 14.97
CA ARG A 281 -8.82 -6.69 16.11
C ARG A 281 -8.17 -5.39 15.65
N THR A 282 -8.84 -4.26 15.81
CA THR A 282 -8.30 -2.92 15.51
C THR A 282 -8.73 -1.94 16.60
N LEU A 283 -7.95 -0.88 16.80
CA LEU A 283 -8.40 0.24 17.61
C LEU A 283 -9.51 0.99 16.88
N GLN A 284 -10.64 1.26 17.55
CA GLN A 284 -11.70 2.10 17.01
C GLN A 284 -11.52 3.54 17.47
N THR A 285 -11.67 4.48 16.55
CA THR A 285 -11.74 5.92 16.83
C THR A 285 -13.19 6.39 16.67
N ALA A 286 -13.56 7.47 17.36
CA ALA A 286 -14.92 8.05 17.28
C ALA A 286 -15.32 8.44 15.84
N THR A 287 -14.35 8.69 14.98
CA THR A 287 -14.50 9.00 13.55
C THR A 287 -14.96 7.82 12.69
N ASN A 288 -14.90 6.58 13.18
CA ASN A 288 -15.11 5.37 12.37
C ASN A 288 -16.45 4.65 12.68
N ALA A 289 -17.41 5.31 13.32
CA ALA A 289 -18.62 4.67 13.87
C ALA A 289 -19.54 3.98 12.85
N ASP A 290 -19.46 4.36 11.56
CA ASP A 290 -20.26 3.78 10.47
C ASP A 290 -19.42 3.19 9.32
N THR A 291 -18.20 2.79 9.64
CA THR A 291 -17.29 2.17 8.66
C THR A 291 -17.50 0.65 8.59
N ALA A 292 -17.19 0.07 7.44
CA ALA A 292 -17.14 -1.36 7.23
C ALA A 292 -15.74 -1.78 6.79
N LEU A 293 -15.29 -2.95 7.27
CA LEU A 293 -14.03 -3.56 6.89
C LEU A 293 -14.27 -4.67 5.87
N TYR A 294 -13.38 -4.76 4.87
CA TYR A 294 -13.26 -5.95 4.03
C TYR A 294 -11.78 -6.25 3.80
N ALA A 295 -11.46 -7.52 3.57
CA ALA A 295 -10.11 -7.94 3.25
C ALA A 295 -10.00 -8.38 1.79
N ARG A 296 -8.86 -8.08 1.18
CA ARG A 296 -8.42 -8.65 -0.08
C ARG A 296 -7.31 -9.64 0.22
N ILE A 297 -7.51 -10.89 -0.19
CA ILE A 297 -6.54 -11.97 -0.05
C ILE A 297 -5.96 -12.29 -1.41
N ILE A 298 -4.63 -12.35 -1.47
CA ILE A 298 -3.86 -12.70 -2.65
C ILE A 298 -2.93 -13.83 -2.26
N VAL A 299 -3.00 -14.94 -3.00
CA VAL A 299 -2.05 -16.03 -2.90
C VAL A 299 -1.13 -15.96 -4.10
N GLN A 300 0.17 -15.98 -3.85
CA GLN A 300 1.20 -16.05 -4.87
C GLN A 300 2.08 -17.23 -4.53
N CYS A 301 2.15 -18.22 -5.41
CA CYS A 301 3.12 -19.30 -5.26
C CYS A 301 4.11 -19.25 -6.43
N ASN A 302 5.40 -19.42 -6.12
CA ASN A 302 6.52 -19.24 -7.02
C ASN A 302 6.40 -17.84 -7.69
N GLN A 303 6.18 -17.81 -9.00
CA GLN A 303 5.95 -16.57 -9.76
C GLN A 303 4.49 -16.40 -10.21
N CYS A 304 3.62 -17.34 -9.87
CA CYS A 304 2.22 -17.35 -10.26
C CYS A 304 1.36 -16.65 -9.20
N LYS A 305 0.95 -15.42 -9.50
CA LYS A 305 -0.01 -14.67 -8.69
C LYS A 305 -1.43 -15.11 -9.02
N LEU A 306 -2.09 -15.74 -8.05
CA LEU A 306 -3.48 -16.18 -8.21
C LEU A 306 -4.44 -14.99 -8.18
N ARG A 307 -5.63 -15.21 -8.76
CA ARG A 307 -6.70 -14.21 -8.74
C ARG A 307 -7.00 -13.82 -7.30
N HIS A 308 -6.98 -12.51 -7.04
CA HIS A 308 -7.33 -12.00 -5.73
C HIS A 308 -8.79 -12.33 -5.41
N GLN A 309 -9.05 -12.65 -4.15
CA GLN A 309 -10.40 -12.82 -3.64
C GLN A 309 -10.65 -11.78 -2.54
N LYS A 310 -11.91 -11.37 -2.39
CA LYS A 310 -12.32 -10.39 -1.38
C LYS A 310 -13.34 -11.02 -0.46
N THR A 311 -13.28 -10.65 0.81
CA THR A 311 -14.36 -10.96 1.74
C THR A 311 -15.54 -10.03 1.52
N THR A 312 -16.70 -10.38 2.07
CA THR A 312 -17.78 -9.42 2.24
C THR A 312 -17.35 -8.30 3.19
N ALA A 313 -17.95 -7.12 3.02
CA ALA A 313 -17.76 -6.02 3.96
C ALA A 313 -18.59 -6.29 5.22
N VAL A 314 -17.96 -6.11 6.37
CA VAL A 314 -18.56 -6.30 7.69
C VAL A 314 -18.41 -5.01 8.47
N ARG A 315 -19.47 -4.57 9.15
CA ARG A 315 -19.42 -3.37 10.00
C ARG A 315 -18.25 -3.45 10.99
N GLN A 316 -17.49 -2.37 11.08
CA GLN A 316 -16.30 -2.31 11.93
C GLN A 316 -16.70 -2.31 13.41
N CYS A 317 -16.09 -3.22 14.15
CA CYS A 317 -16.12 -3.33 15.61
C CYS A 317 -14.68 -3.44 16.12
N GLN A 318 -14.44 -3.16 17.40
CA GLN A 318 -13.12 -3.38 18.04
C GLN A 318 -12.58 -4.79 17.78
N VAL A 319 -13.48 -5.78 17.79
CA VAL A 319 -13.24 -7.13 17.25
C VAL A 319 -14.27 -7.41 16.16
N THR A 320 -13.87 -7.30 14.91
CA THR A 320 -14.72 -7.57 13.74
C THR A 320 -14.65 -9.05 13.38
N VAL A 321 -15.78 -9.74 13.31
CA VAL A 321 -15.86 -11.17 13.00
C VAL A 321 -16.25 -11.36 11.54
N PHE A 322 -15.41 -12.06 10.77
CA PHE A 322 -15.65 -12.35 9.35
C PHE A 322 -16.10 -13.78 9.12
N ASN A 323 -15.46 -14.76 9.77
CA ASN A 323 -15.69 -16.20 9.58
C ASN A 323 -15.84 -16.64 8.11
N GLN A 324 -15.01 -16.07 7.23
CA GLN A 324 -15.06 -16.33 5.79
C GLN A 324 -13.86 -17.14 5.33
N VAL A 325 -14.12 -18.22 4.60
CA VAL A 325 -13.08 -19.08 4.03
C VAL A 325 -13.04 -18.91 2.52
N LEU A 326 -11.87 -18.54 2.02
CA LEU A 326 -11.60 -18.35 0.60
C LEU A 326 -10.70 -19.50 0.10
N MET A 327 -11.05 -20.07 -1.05
CA MET A 327 -10.38 -21.26 -1.59
C MET A 327 -9.52 -20.89 -2.80
N PHE A 328 -8.26 -21.30 -2.79
CA PHE A 328 -7.30 -21.04 -3.87
C PHE A 328 -6.78 -22.37 -4.43
N SER A 329 -6.93 -22.57 -5.74
CA SER A 329 -6.32 -23.69 -6.45
C SER A 329 -4.86 -23.35 -6.76
N LEU A 330 -3.94 -24.20 -6.32
CA LEU A 330 -2.51 -24.02 -6.52
C LEU A 330 -2.09 -24.63 -7.87
N PRO A 331 -1.27 -23.94 -8.67
CA PRO A 331 -0.92 -24.37 -10.02
C PRO A 331 0.12 -25.49 -10.07
N GLU A 332 1.05 -25.55 -9.10
CA GLU A 332 2.11 -26.55 -9.03
C GLU A 332 2.36 -26.99 -7.58
N PHE A 333 2.73 -28.26 -7.41
CA PHE A 333 3.09 -28.85 -6.12
C PHE A 333 4.38 -29.69 -6.25
N PRO A 334 5.34 -29.60 -5.30
CA PRO A 334 5.31 -28.79 -4.08
C PRO A 334 5.65 -27.30 -4.31
N PRO A 335 4.98 -26.35 -3.62
CA PRO A 335 5.33 -24.94 -3.72
C PRO A 335 6.72 -24.72 -3.10
N GLN A 336 7.68 -24.25 -3.91
CA GLN A 336 9.01 -23.87 -3.41
C GLN A 336 8.92 -22.57 -2.61
N GLU A 337 8.13 -21.63 -3.13
CA GLU A 337 7.77 -20.37 -2.50
C GLU A 337 6.27 -20.21 -2.53
N CYS A 338 5.64 -19.81 -1.43
CA CYS A 338 4.26 -19.39 -1.48
C CYS A 338 3.89 -18.42 -0.37
N ASN A 339 3.26 -17.31 -0.77
CA ASN A 339 2.92 -16.18 0.08
C ASN A 339 1.43 -15.87 -0.03
N VAL A 340 0.81 -15.75 1.13
CA VAL A 340 -0.57 -15.29 1.33
C VAL A 340 -0.50 -13.88 1.86
N ALA A 341 -0.83 -12.91 1.02
CA ALA A 341 -0.93 -11.50 1.40
C ALA A 341 -2.39 -11.13 1.68
N ILE A 342 -2.65 -10.56 2.85
CA ILE A 342 -3.96 -10.08 3.26
C ILE A 342 -3.88 -8.57 3.45
N SER A 343 -4.66 -7.82 2.69
CA SER A 343 -4.81 -6.36 2.81
C SER A 343 -6.20 -6.04 3.33
N VAL A 344 -6.29 -5.35 4.46
CA VAL A 344 -7.56 -4.96 5.11
C VAL A 344 -7.87 -3.52 4.73
N TYR A 345 -9.07 -3.30 4.21
CA TYR A 345 -9.55 -2.00 3.77
C TYR A 345 -10.75 -1.57 4.59
N GLU A 346 -10.80 -0.28 4.86
CA GLU A 346 -11.95 0.42 5.43
C GLU A 346 -12.73 1.10 4.32
N THR A 347 -14.04 0.93 4.36
CA THR A 347 -15.00 1.59 3.48
C THR A 347 -16.00 2.34 4.32
N ASP A 348 -16.31 3.55 3.88
CA ASP A 348 -17.33 4.41 4.47
C ASP A 348 -18.36 4.69 3.37
N ALA A 349 -19.65 4.64 3.70
CA ALA A 349 -20.72 4.96 2.76
C ALA A 349 -20.58 6.38 2.19
N THR A 350 -19.92 7.28 2.91
CA THR A 350 -19.70 8.68 2.53
C THR A 350 -18.39 8.90 1.75
N ARG A 351 -17.36 8.06 1.94
CA ARG A 351 -16.06 8.22 1.27
C ARG A 351 -16.06 7.51 -0.08
N LYS A 352 -15.81 8.25 -1.16
CA LYS A 352 -15.62 7.70 -2.52
C LYS A 352 -14.40 6.76 -2.63
N HIS A 353 -13.43 6.86 -1.73
CA HIS A 353 -12.19 6.10 -1.78
C HIS A 353 -12.06 5.14 -0.60
N LYS A 354 -11.63 3.91 -0.90
CA LYS A 354 -11.25 2.90 0.09
C LYS A 354 -9.94 3.28 0.77
N HIS A 355 -9.89 3.16 2.08
CA HIS A 355 -8.69 3.41 2.86
C HIS A 355 -8.02 2.07 3.22
N LEU A 356 -6.71 1.94 3.01
CA LEU A 356 -5.97 0.75 3.43
C LEU A 356 -5.67 0.88 4.93
N VAL A 357 -6.22 -0.02 5.74
CA VAL A 357 -5.94 -0.05 7.19
C VAL A 357 -4.55 -0.62 7.41
N GLY A 358 -4.28 -1.78 6.82
CA GLY A 358 -2.98 -2.43 6.88
C GLY A 358 -2.92 -3.72 6.08
N GLN A 359 -1.76 -4.36 6.10
CA GLN A 359 -1.44 -5.56 5.38
C GLN A 359 -0.60 -6.51 6.24
N LEU A 360 -0.76 -7.81 5.99
CA LEU A 360 0.12 -8.85 6.51
C LEU A 360 0.43 -9.86 5.41
N THR A 361 1.54 -10.57 5.55
CA THR A 361 1.96 -11.62 4.62
C THR A 361 2.41 -12.84 5.41
N VAL A 362 1.87 -14.01 5.07
CA VAL A 362 2.20 -15.30 5.68
C VAL A 362 2.59 -16.25 4.57
N GLY A 363 3.72 -16.93 4.71
CA GLY A 363 4.17 -17.82 3.65
C GLY A 363 5.56 -18.37 3.88
N LYS A 364 6.07 -18.96 2.81
CA LYS A 364 7.43 -19.44 2.69
C LYS A 364 8.13 -18.69 1.56
N ASP A 365 9.21 -18.02 1.92
CA ASP A 365 10.16 -17.40 1.01
C ASP A 365 11.43 -18.27 0.91
N LYS A 366 12.32 -17.94 -0.04
CA LYS A 366 13.58 -18.67 -0.26
C LYS A 366 14.47 -18.79 0.97
N ARG A 367 14.46 -17.78 1.85
CA ARG A 367 15.38 -17.64 2.99
C ARG A 367 14.70 -17.75 4.36
N SER A 368 13.37 -17.74 4.41
CA SER A 368 12.62 -17.72 5.66
C SER A 368 11.23 -18.32 5.49
N GLU A 369 10.79 -19.10 6.48
CA GLU A 369 9.45 -19.69 6.51
C GLU A 369 8.69 -19.18 7.73
N ASN A 370 7.45 -18.72 7.53
CA ASN A 370 6.60 -18.25 8.62
C ASN A 370 6.13 -19.42 9.49
N HIS A 371 6.14 -19.25 10.81
CA HIS A 371 5.71 -20.26 11.78
C HIS A 371 4.31 -20.83 11.50
N HIS A 372 3.36 -19.99 11.10
CA HIS A 372 2.00 -20.43 10.76
C HIS A 372 1.99 -21.32 9.51
N TRP A 373 2.81 -20.97 8.50
CA TRP A 373 2.96 -21.78 7.30
C TRP A 373 3.54 -23.16 7.62
N THR A 374 4.60 -23.20 8.45
CA THR A 374 5.21 -24.46 8.90
C THR A 374 4.22 -25.35 9.65
N LEU A 375 3.40 -24.77 10.55
CA LEU A 375 2.38 -25.53 11.28
C LEU A 375 1.30 -26.08 10.34
N MET A 376 0.83 -25.29 9.38
CA MET A 376 -0.11 -25.75 8.35
C MET A 376 0.46 -26.93 7.55
N MET A 377 1.72 -26.85 7.14
CA MET A 377 2.38 -27.91 6.37
C MET A 377 2.60 -29.19 7.19
N ARG A 378 2.74 -29.09 8.51
CA ARG A 378 2.83 -30.26 9.43
C ARG A 378 1.46 -30.89 9.70
N SER A 379 0.40 -30.10 9.74
CA SER A 379 -0.96 -30.53 10.06
C SER A 379 -1.87 -30.52 8.82
N VAL A 380 -1.47 -31.29 7.81
CA VAL A 380 -2.17 -31.34 6.52
C VAL A 380 -3.64 -31.74 6.69
N ARG A 381 -4.54 -31.13 5.91
CA ARG A 381 -6.00 -31.28 5.96
C ARG A 381 -6.68 -30.75 7.23
N GLN A 382 -5.93 -30.30 8.22
CA GLN A 382 -6.47 -29.65 9.42
C GLN A 382 -6.32 -28.13 9.32
N PRO A 383 -7.35 -27.35 9.69
CA PRO A 383 -7.22 -25.91 9.79
C PRO A 383 -6.40 -25.52 11.02
N ILE A 384 -5.35 -24.75 10.81
CA ILE A 384 -4.56 -24.12 11.87
C ILE A 384 -4.94 -22.65 11.92
N ALA A 385 -5.32 -22.15 13.09
CA ALA A 385 -5.69 -20.75 13.28
C ALA A 385 -4.68 -20.04 14.18
N LEU A 386 -4.13 -18.93 13.72
CA LEU A 386 -3.16 -18.12 14.46
C LEU A 386 -3.39 -16.62 14.27
N TRP A 387 -3.03 -15.86 15.30
CA TRP A 387 -3.02 -14.39 15.26
C TRP A 387 -1.78 -13.88 14.54
N HIS A 388 -1.97 -12.88 13.67
CA HIS A 388 -0.93 -12.17 12.94
C HIS A 388 -1.08 -10.68 13.15
N GLN A 389 0.03 -9.96 13.27
CA GLN A 389 -0.02 -8.50 13.31
C GLN A 389 -0.40 -7.95 11.94
N LEU A 390 -1.25 -6.93 11.94
CA LEU A 390 -1.60 -6.12 10.79
C LEU A 390 -0.73 -4.86 10.83
N LEU A 391 0.06 -4.66 9.77
CA LEU A 391 1.03 -3.56 9.68
C LEU A 391 0.61 -2.53 8.61
N THR A 392 1.01 -1.27 8.76
CA THR A 392 0.72 -0.20 7.76
C THR A 392 1.50 -0.29 6.47
#